data_AF-A0A6G8UBT8-F1
#
_entry.id   AF-A0A6G8UBT8-F1
#
_cell.length_a   1.000
_cell.length_b   1.000
_cell.length_c   1.000
_cell.angle_alpha   90.00
_cell.angle_beta   90.00
_cell.angle_gamma   90.00
#
_symmetry.space_group_name_H-M   'P 1'
#
loop_
_entity.id
_entity.type
_entity.pdbx_description
1 polymer ?
#
loop_
_entity_poly.entity_id
_entity_poly.type
_entity_poly.pdbx_seq_one_letter_code
_entity_poly.pdbx_strand_id
1 'polypeptide(L)'
;MPALLRPALTALGVACLVSVTTLASSGAAFAQAKQQPAPAQQAAPAQAPAIKQVALTDKQLDGVLAAQKDMDAITEKLPENTAPDQKVIAKLEEVAKKHGFASYDDYNNVVDNISLVLGGFDPATKKYVGTEAVIKAQIAQVQADKKMPAKDKKEAVDELNDALKTPAPQIENKGNIDLVGKYYDKLVAALGDDEN
;
A
#
# COMPACT_ATOMS: atom_id res chain seq x y z
N MET A 1 -23.28 -34.81 -3.09
CA MET A 1 -24.46 -34.26 -2.40
C MET A 1 -24.32 -32.74 -2.40
N PRO A 2 -25.34 -31.98 -2.82
CA PRO A 2 -25.22 -30.54 -3.04
C PRO A 2 -25.46 -29.76 -1.74
N ALA A 3 -24.62 -28.75 -1.47
CA ALA A 3 -24.87 -27.76 -0.42
C ALA A 3 -25.12 -26.38 -1.05
N LEU A 4 -26.41 -26.18 -1.31
CA LEU A 4 -27.23 -24.97 -1.31
C LEU A 4 -26.56 -23.57 -1.11
N LEU A 5 -26.76 -22.75 -2.15
CA LEU A 5 -27.06 -21.30 -2.20
C LEU A 5 -27.38 -20.58 -0.86
N ARG A 6 -26.81 -19.37 -0.68
CA ARG A 6 -27.59 -18.11 -0.58
C ARG A 6 -26.69 -16.83 -0.52
N PRO A 7 -27.09 -15.74 -1.20
CA PRO A 7 -26.44 -14.43 -1.13
C PRO A 7 -27.03 -13.57 -0.01
N ALA A 8 -26.21 -12.75 0.66
CA ALA A 8 -26.68 -11.74 1.62
C ALA A 8 -26.46 -10.34 1.03
N LEU A 9 -27.58 -9.67 0.74
CA LEU A 9 -27.69 -8.26 0.39
C LEU A 9 -27.67 -7.46 1.69
N THR A 10 -26.69 -6.58 1.92
CA THR A 10 -26.70 -5.64 3.05
C THR A 10 -27.07 -4.25 2.57
N ALA A 11 -28.29 -3.83 2.92
CA ALA A 11 -28.75 -2.45 2.80
C ALA A 11 -28.26 -1.66 4.03
N LEU A 12 -27.46 -0.60 3.82
CA LEU A 12 -27.16 0.38 4.87
C LEU A 12 -28.13 1.57 4.75
N GLY A 13 -29.09 1.63 5.67
CA GLY A 13 -29.77 2.86 6.03
C GLY A 13 -29.12 3.44 7.29
N VAL A 14 -28.70 4.70 7.25
CA VAL A 14 -28.25 5.43 8.45
C VAL A 14 -29.21 6.58 8.70
N ALA A 15 -29.90 6.46 9.83
CA ALA A 15 -30.87 7.40 10.34
C ALA A 15 -30.20 8.65 10.93
N CYS A 16 -30.71 9.83 10.57
CA CYS A 16 -30.42 11.10 11.23
C CYS A 16 -30.93 11.07 12.69
N LEU A 17 -30.06 11.37 13.64
CA LEU A 17 -30.46 11.78 15.00
C LEU A 17 -29.98 13.20 15.26
N VAL A 18 -30.98 14.07 15.43
CA VAL A 18 -30.85 15.48 15.79
C VAL A 18 -30.87 15.58 17.31
N SER A 19 -29.96 16.35 17.91
CA SER A 19 -30.06 16.75 19.31
C SER A 19 -29.81 18.25 19.41
N VAL A 20 -30.88 18.97 19.72
CA VAL A 20 -30.90 20.39 20.06
C VAL A 20 -31.00 20.51 21.57
N THR A 21 -30.15 21.31 22.21
CA THR A 21 -30.53 22.16 23.35
C THR A 21 -29.61 23.38 23.48
N THR A 22 -30.24 24.48 23.87
CA THR A 22 -29.88 25.90 23.79
C THR A 22 -29.29 26.47 25.08
N LEU A 23 -28.60 27.63 25.02
CA LEU A 23 -28.83 28.79 25.92
C LEU A 23 -28.15 30.06 25.36
N ALA A 24 -28.82 31.20 25.58
CA ALA A 24 -28.66 32.47 24.89
C ALA A 24 -27.86 33.53 25.68
N SER A 25 -27.32 34.55 24.99
CA SER A 25 -27.31 35.94 25.46
C SER A 25 -27.03 36.95 24.32
N SER A 26 -27.73 38.07 24.41
CA SER A 26 -28.06 39.03 23.35
C SER A 26 -27.00 40.11 23.11
N GLY A 27 -26.86 40.57 21.86
CA GLY A 27 -26.15 41.79 21.47
C GLY A 27 -26.33 42.08 19.97
N ALA A 28 -26.71 43.31 19.62
CA ALA A 28 -27.37 43.70 18.37
C ALA A 28 -26.51 43.70 17.09
N ALA A 29 -27.23 43.48 15.98
CA ALA A 29 -27.00 43.94 14.60
C ALA A 29 -25.79 43.40 13.82
N PHE A 30 -26.04 42.66 12.73
CA PHE A 30 -25.72 43.05 11.34
C PHE A 30 -26.09 41.91 10.35
N ALA A 31 -26.77 42.31 9.26
CA ALA A 31 -26.86 41.68 7.93
C ALA A 31 -26.91 40.14 7.79
N GLN A 32 -28.09 39.65 7.41
CA GLN A 32 -28.33 38.28 6.91
C GLN A 32 -27.70 38.11 5.51
N ALA A 33 -26.40 37.83 5.44
CA ALA A 33 -25.78 37.32 4.24
C ALA A 33 -26.10 35.81 4.11
N LYS A 34 -26.85 35.43 3.08
CA LYS A 34 -26.96 34.03 2.65
C LYS A 34 -25.55 33.51 2.34
N GLN A 35 -24.94 32.80 3.29
CA GLN A 35 -23.79 31.95 2.99
C GLN A 35 -24.31 30.75 2.21
N GLN A 36 -24.20 30.87 0.89
CA GLN A 36 -24.27 29.74 -0.02
C GLN A 36 -23.17 28.76 0.40
N PRO A 37 -23.44 27.45 0.58
CA PRO A 37 -22.39 26.48 0.83
C PRO A 37 -21.39 26.57 -0.32
N ALA A 38 -20.12 26.83 -0.02
CA ALA A 38 -19.07 26.68 -1.01
C ALA A 38 -19.15 25.24 -1.57
N PRO A 39 -19.01 25.02 -2.88
CA PRO A 39 -18.93 23.68 -3.43
C PRO A 39 -17.84 22.92 -2.67
N ALA A 40 -18.19 21.74 -2.17
CA ALA A 40 -17.23 20.84 -1.54
C ALA A 40 -16.05 20.69 -2.49
N GLN A 41 -14.89 21.25 -2.11
CA GLN A 41 -13.63 20.91 -2.77
C GLN A 41 -13.44 19.43 -2.51
N GLN A 42 -13.74 18.64 -3.53
CA GLN A 42 -13.33 17.26 -3.62
C GLN A 42 -11.83 17.27 -3.39
N ALA A 43 -11.40 16.80 -2.21
CA ALA A 43 -9.99 16.71 -1.87
C ALA A 43 -9.33 15.93 -3.01
N ALA A 44 -8.36 16.56 -3.68
CA ALA A 44 -7.51 15.83 -4.61
C ALA A 44 -6.97 14.60 -3.85
N PRO A 45 -6.94 13.41 -4.46
CA PRO A 45 -6.37 12.24 -3.80
C PRO A 45 -4.98 12.63 -3.29
N ALA A 46 -4.76 12.42 -1.98
CA ALA A 46 -3.49 12.72 -1.36
C ALA A 46 -2.42 11.94 -2.12
N GLN A 47 -1.48 12.64 -2.73
CA GLN A 47 -0.31 12.00 -3.33
C GLN A 47 0.43 11.29 -2.19
N ALA A 48 0.68 9.99 -2.35
CA ALA A 48 1.52 9.25 -1.42
C ALA A 48 2.86 9.99 -1.27
N PRO A 49 3.41 10.11 -0.05
CA PRO A 49 4.71 10.76 0.15
C PRO A 49 5.75 10.17 -0.80
N ALA A 50 6.55 11.02 -1.43
CA ALA A 50 7.63 10.56 -2.29
C ALA A 50 8.62 9.70 -1.46
N ILE A 51 8.93 8.50 -1.96
CA ILE A 51 9.90 7.60 -1.33
C ILE A 51 11.25 8.31 -1.23
N LYS A 52 11.80 8.38 -0.01
CA LYS A 52 13.16 8.85 0.20
C LYS A 52 14.12 7.74 -0.24
N GLN A 53 14.82 7.95 -1.36
CA GLN A 53 15.75 6.94 -1.84
C GLN A 53 17.08 6.96 -1.08
N VAL A 54 17.58 5.77 -0.72
CA VAL A 54 18.87 5.58 -0.06
C VAL A 54 19.66 4.45 -0.72
N ALA A 55 20.99 4.54 -0.66
CA ALA A 55 21.84 3.41 -1.04
C ALA A 55 21.63 2.27 -0.03
N LEU A 56 21.27 1.10 -0.54
CA LEU A 56 21.06 -0.11 0.27
C LEU A 56 22.40 -0.80 0.54
N THR A 57 22.44 -1.60 1.60
CA THR A 57 23.60 -2.40 2.01
C THR A 57 23.20 -3.85 2.24
N ASP A 58 24.13 -4.80 2.07
CA ASP A 58 23.87 -6.22 2.37
C ASP A 58 23.32 -6.41 3.79
N LYS A 59 23.85 -5.69 4.78
CA LYS A 59 23.40 -5.74 6.18
C LYS A 59 21.94 -5.34 6.33
N GLN A 60 21.48 -4.33 5.59
CA GLN A 60 20.07 -3.91 5.63
C GLN A 60 19.16 -4.98 5.03
N LEU A 61 19.54 -5.60 3.90
CA LEU A 61 18.76 -6.69 3.29
C LEU A 61 18.72 -7.92 4.20
N ASP A 62 19.85 -8.31 4.79
CA ASP A 62 19.90 -9.41 5.77
C ASP A 62 19.02 -9.10 6.99
N GLY A 63 19.05 -7.85 7.47
CA GLY A 63 18.20 -7.38 8.57
C GLY A 63 16.71 -7.46 8.24
N VAL A 64 16.29 -7.05 7.03
CA VAL A 64 14.89 -7.14 6.60
C VAL A 64 14.44 -8.61 6.58
N LEU A 65 15.24 -9.48 5.96
CA LEU A 65 14.93 -10.91 5.88
C LEU A 65 14.86 -11.59 7.26
N ALA A 66 15.68 -11.16 8.21
CA ALA A 66 15.65 -11.66 9.58
C ALA A 66 14.46 -11.13 10.39
N ALA A 67 14.02 -9.91 10.11
CA ALA A 67 12.93 -9.25 10.82
C ALA A 67 11.53 -9.69 10.38
N GLN A 68 11.38 -10.14 9.13
CA GLN A 68 10.08 -10.36 8.48
C GLN A 68 9.08 -11.13 9.36
N LYS A 69 9.43 -12.33 9.85
CA LYS A 69 8.53 -13.14 10.68
C LYS A 69 8.14 -12.47 12.00
N ASP A 70 9.08 -11.74 12.61
CA ASP A 70 8.82 -11.03 13.86
C ASP A 70 7.88 -9.82 13.61
N MET A 71 8.03 -9.14 12.47
CA MET A 71 7.16 -8.04 12.05
C MET A 71 5.75 -8.54 11.73
N ASP A 72 5.63 -9.62 10.94
CA ASP A 72 4.35 -10.22 10.54
C ASP A 72 3.55 -10.67 11.77
N ALA A 73 4.21 -11.33 12.72
CA ALA A 73 3.55 -11.79 13.95
C ALA A 73 2.95 -10.64 14.78
N ILE A 74 3.42 -9.40 14.59
CA ILE A 74 2.85 -8.19 15.18
C ILE A 74 1.70 -7.66 14.32
N THR A 75 1.87 -7.59 12.99
CA THR A 75 0.93 -6.95 12.07
C THR A 75 -0.29 -7.82 11.73
N GLU A 76 -0.17 -9.15 11.74
CA GLU A 76 -1.30 -10.10 11.52
C GLU A 76 -2.46 -9.90 12.50
N LYS A 77 -2.20 -9.28 13.65
CA LYS A 77 -3.20 -9.04 14.70
C LYS A 77 -3.86 -7.67 14.58
N LEU A 78 -3.47 -6.87 13.60
CA LEU A 78 -3.99 -5.53 13.40
C LEU A 78 -5.29 -5.59 12.62
N PRO A 79 -6.29 -4.77 13.00
CA PRO A 79 -7.45 -4.56 12.15
C PRO A 79 -7.01 -4.00 10.80
N GLU A 80 -7.55 -4.54 9.72
CA GLU A 80 -7.33 -3.99 8.38
C GLU A 80 -7.73 -2.51 8.34
N ASN A 81 -7.02 -1.72 7.53
CA ASN A 81 -7.30 -0.29 7.30
C ASN A 81 -7.29 0.62 8.54
N THR A 82 -6.66 0.18 9.64
CA THR A 82 -6.50 1.00 10.85
C THR A 82 -5.02 1.22 11.13
N ALA A 83 -4.65 2.47 11.40
CA ALA A 83 -3.28 2.79 11.78
C ALA A 83 -2.92 2.06 13.11
N PRO A 84 -1.71 1.48 13.21
CA PRO A 84 -1.29 0.80 14.43
C PRO A 84 -1.29 1.76 15.62
N ASP A 85 -1.73 1.28 16.78
CA ASP A 85 -1.66 2.07 18.01
C ASP A 85 -0.20 2.21 18.50
N GLN A 86 0.03 3.12 19.46
CA GLN A 86 1.38 3.38 19.98
C GLN A 86 2.07 2.15 20.60
N LYS A 87 1.30 1.21 21.17
CA LYS A 87 1.87 -0.02 21.73
C LYS A 87 2.33 -0.97 20.63
N VAL A 88 1.60 -1.03 19.53
CA VAL A 88 2.00 -1.79 18.34
C VAL A 88 3.25 -1.17 17.72
N ILE A 89 3.27 0.14 17.53
CA ILE A 89 4.44 0.87 17.01
C ILE A 89 5.67 0.60 17.88
N ALA A 90 5.53 0.61 19.21
CA ALA A 90 6.63 0.31 20.13
C ALA A 90 7.18 -1.13 19.97
N LYS A 91 6.33 -2.12 19.66
CA LYS A 91 6.78 -3.49 19.38
C LYS A 91 7.52 -3.61 18.05
N LEU A 92 7.01 -2.94 17.02
CA LEU A 92 7.66 -2.89 15.71
C LEU A 92 9.03 -2.19 15.80
N GLU A 93 9.12 -1.13 16.60
CA GLU A 93 10.36 -0.44 16.95
C GLU A 93 11.37 -1.37 17.64
N GLU A 94 10.92 -2.18 18.60
CA GLU A 94 11.77 -3.16 19.29
C GLU A 94 12.31 -4.21 18.32
N VAL A 95 11.45 -4.75 17.44
CA VAL A 95 11.86 -5.72 16.43
C VAL A 95 12.84 -5.10 15.44
N ALA A 96 12.57 -3.90 14.92
CA ALA A 96 13.48 -3.19 14.02
C ALA A 96 14.87 -3.04 14.66
N LYS A 97 14.92 -2.57 15.91
CA LYS A 97 16.19 -2.42 16.64
C LYS A 97 16.90 -3.74 16.89
N LYS A 98 16.16 -4.80 17.24
CA LYS A 98 16.71 -6.16 17.43
C LYS A 98 17.43 -6.66 16.17
N HIS A 99 16.93 -6.30 14.99
CA HIS A 99 17.49 -6.70 13.69
C HIS A 99 18.45 -5.67 13.07
N GLY A 100 18.87 -4.68 13.87
CA GLY A 100 19.99 -3.79 13.53
C GLY A 100 19.60 -2.51 12.79
N PHE A 101 18.31 -2.17 12.73
CA PHE A 101 17.81 -0.88 12.24
C PHE A 101 17.85 0.17 13.34
N ALA A 102 17.93 1.44 12.97
CA ALA A 102 17.93 2.53 13.94
C ALA A 102 16.56 2.74 14.60
N SER A 103 15.49 2.49 13.85
CA SER A 103 14.09 2.62 14.25
C SER A 103 13.18 1.83 13.30
N TYR A 104 11.89 1.76 13.62
CA TYR A 104 10.88 1.24 12.70
C TYR A 104 10.77 2.07 11.41
N ASP A 105 10.94 3.39 11.50
CA ASP A 105 10.97 4.24 10.30
C ASP A 105 12.17 3.95 9.40
N ASP A 106 13.34 3.65 9.98
CA ASP A 106 14.52 3.23 9.22
C ASP A 106 14.30 1.88 8.52
N TYR A 107 13.66 0.92 9.21
CA TYR A 107 13.21 -0.33 8.61
C TYR A 107 12.26 -0.10 7.43
N ASN A 108 11.21 0.69 7.61
CA ASN A 108 10.24 0.99 6.55
C ASN A 108 10.91 1.68 5.35
N ASN A 109 11.78 2.66 5.60
CA ASN A 109 12.51 3.34 4.54
C ASN A 109 13.41 2.36 3.73
N VAL A 110 14.02 1.37 4.39
CA VAL A 110 14.77 0.31 3.71
C VAL A 110 13.84 -0.57 2.88
N VAL A 111 12.71 -1.01 3.45
CA VAL A 111 11.71 -1.83 2.75
C VAL A 111 11.16 -1.09 1.53
N ASP A 112 10.81 0.19 1.64
CA ASP A 112 10.33 1.01 0.53
C ASP A 112 11.34 1.08 -0.62
N ASN A 113 12.63 1.21 -0.31
CA ASN A 113 13.70 1.20 -1.31
C ASN A 113 13.89 -0.17 -1.95
N ILE A 114 13.73 -1.25 -1.19
CA ILE A 114 13.74 -2.62 -1.72
C ILE A 114 12.55 -2.80 -2.67
N SER A 115 11.33 -2.49 -2.23
CA SER A 115 10.10 -2.64 -3.00
C SER A 115 10.09 -1.83 -4.28
N LEU A 116 10.61 -0.59 -4.23
CA LEU A 116 10.79 0.26 -5.43
C LEU A 116 11.64 -0.44 -6.50
N VAL A 117 12.73 -1.08 -6.09
CA VAL A 117 13.64 -1.77 -7.02
C VAL A 117 13.06 -3.13 -7.44
N LEU A 118 12.51 -3.88 -6.49
CA LEU A 118 11.95 -5.21 -6.70
C LEU A 118 10.79 -5.18 -7.71
N GLY A 119 9.94 -4.14 -7.66
CA GLY A 119 8.83 -3.95 -8.62
C GLY A 119 9.28 -3.73 -10.07
N GLY A 120 10.57 -3.53 -10.33
CA GLY A 120 11.14 -3.45 -11.67
C GLY A 120 11.77 -4.76 -12.18
N PHE A 121 11.77 -5.83 -11.39
CA PHE A 121 12.25 -7.14 -11.81
C PHE A 121 11.16 -7.93 -12.54
N ASP A 122 11.51 -8.48 -13.70
CA ASP A 122 10.67 -9.46 -14.39
C ASP A 122 10.71 -10.79 -13.63
N PRO A 123 9.55 -11.34 -13.20
CA PRO A 123 9.52 -12.54 -12.35
C PRO A 123 9.92 -13.82 -13.08
N ALA A 124 9.85 -13.87 -14.42
CA ALA A 124 10.23 -15.04 -15.19
C ALA A 124 11.74 -15.13 -15.41
N THR A 125 12.38 -13.99 -15.66
CA THR A 125 13.81 -13.90 -16.01
C THR A 125 14.70 -13.45 -14.86
N LYS A 126 14.11 -12.93 -13.77
CA LYS A 126 14.79 -12.31 -12.63
C LYS A 126 15.74 -11.19 -13.04
N LYS A 127 15.44 -10.51 -14.15
CA LYS A 127 16.20 -9.36 -14.64
C LYS A 127 15.45 -8.08 -14.36
N TYR A 128 16.18 -7.04 -13.98
CA TYR A 128 15.62 -5.71 -13.89
C TYR A 128 15.31 -5.17 -15.29
N VAL A 129 14.03 -4.93 -15.56
CA VAL A 129 13.51 -4.38 -16.82
C VAL A 129 12.78 -3.05 -16.61
N GLY A 130 12.58 -2.65 -15.35
CA GLY A 130 11.82 -1.47 -14.95
C GLY A 130 10.33 -1.74 -14.81
N THR A 131 9.67 -1.02 -13.89
CA THR A 131 8.27 -1.26 -13.50
C THR A 131 7.29 -1.16 -14.67
N GLU A 132 7.50 -0.22 -15.60
CA GLU A 132 6.67 -0.08 -16.79
C GLU A 132 6.70 -1.34 -17.67
N ALA A 133 7.88 -1.92 -17.88
CA ALA A 133 8.02 -3.15 -18.67
C ALA A 133 7.38 -4.35 -17.94
N VAL A 134 7.53 -4.43 -16.62
CA VAL A 134 6.87 -5.44 -15.78
C VAL A 134 5.34 -5.36 -15.92
N ILE A 135 4.75 -4.16 -15.76
CA ILE A 135 3.29 -3.97 -15.87
C ILE A 135 2.80 -4.34 -17.28
N LYS A 136 3.51 -3.94 -18.34
CA LYS A 136 3.16 -4.32 -19.72
C LYS A 136 3.21 -5.84 -19.94
N ALA A 137 4.19 -6.52 -19.36
CA ALA A 137 4.28 -7.97 -19.41
C ALA A 137 3.11 -8.63 -18.65
N GLN A 138 2.73 -8.12 -17.48
CA GLN A 138 1.56 -8.59 -16.72
C GLN A 138 0.26 -8.40 -17.51
N ILE A 139 0.06 -7.25 -18.16
CA ILE A 139 -1.10 -7.02 -19.04
C ILE A 139 -1.15 -8.08 -20.15
N ALA A 140 -0.02 -8.36 -20.80
CA ALA A 140 0.05 -9.37 -21.86
C ALA A 140 -0.28 -10.78 -21.33
N GLN A 141 0.20 -11.13 -20.13
CA GLN A 141 -0.10 -12.40 -19.47
C GLN A 141 -1.59 -12.54 -19.13
N VAL A 142 -2.19 -11.52 -18.50
CA VAL A 142 -3.62 -11.48 -18.17
C VAL A 142 -4.48 -11.59 -19.44
N GLN A 143 -4.10 -10.89 -20.51
CA GLN A 143 -4.80 -10.99 -21.80
C GLN A 143 -4.73 -12.41 -22.39
N ALA A 144 -3.56 -13.04 -22.32
CA ALA A 144 -3.32 -14.39 -22.83
C ALA A 144 -3.96 -15.51 -21.99
N ASP A 145 -4.32 -15.25 -20.71
CA ASP A 145 -4.91 -16.26 -19.85
C ASP A 145 -6.33 -16.62 -20.27
N LYS A 146 -6.50 -17.79 -20.89
CA LYS A 146 -7.80 -18.28 -21.36
C LYS A 146 -8.70 -18.81 -20.24
N LYS A 147 -8.16 -19.01 -19.03
CA LYS A 147 -8.91 -19.54 -17.88
C LYS A 147 -9.52 -18.43 -17.04
N MET A 148 -9.05 -17.19 -17.18
CA MET A 148 -9.59 -16.04 -16.48
C MET A 148 -10.95 -15.62 -17.05
N PRO A 149 -11.99 -15.42 -16.21
CA PRO A 149 -13.27 -14.89 -16.64
C PRO A 149 -13.12 -13.54 -17.35
N ALA A 150 -13.95 -13.28 -18.36
CA ALA A 150 -13.84 -12.06 -19.17
C ALA A 150 -13.99 -10.77 -18.35
N LYS A 151 -14.80 -10.81 -17.29
CA LYS A 151 -14.99 -9.69 -16.37
C LYS A 151 -13.70 -9.42 -15.58
N ASP A 152 -13.20 -10.41 -14.86
CA ASP A 152 -12.00 -10.32 -14.02
C ASP A 152 -10.78 -9.92 -14.85
N LYS A 153 -10.66 -10.48 -16.07
CA LYS A 153 -9.62 -10.09 -17.03
C LYS A 153 -9.69 -8.62 -17.39
N LYS A 154 -10.89 -8.10 -17.64
CA LYS A 154 -11.07 -6.68 -17.96
C LYS A 154 -10.70 -5.80 -16.76
N GLU A 155 -11.13 -6.18 -15.56
CA GLU A 155 -10.82 -5.45 -14.32
C GLU A 155 -9.31 -5.40 -14.08
N ALA A 156 -8.62 -6.55 -14.13
CA ALA A 156 -7.16 -6.60 -13.97
C ALA A 156 -6.42 -5.80 -15.06
N VAL A 157 -6.85 -5.85 -16.32
CA VAL A 157 -6.23 -5.05 -17.40
C VAL A 157 -6.48 -3.55 -17.17
N ASP A 158 -7.67 -3.15 -16.74
CA ASP A 158 -7.97 -1.75 -16.48
C ASP A 158 -7.12 -1.22 -15.31
N GLU A 159 -6.99 -1.98 -14.21
CA GLU A 159 -6.14 -1.64 -13.05
C GLU A 159 -4.66 -1.51 -13.43
N LEU A 160 -4.12 -2.45 -14.20
CA LEU A 160 -2.73 -2.38 -14.67
C LEU A 160 -2.50 -1.21 -15.63
N ASN A 161 -3.48 -0.86 -16.46
CA ASN A 161 -3.40 0.34 -17.31
C ASN A 161 -3.47 1.63 -16.50
N ASP A 162 -4.25 1.65 -15.42
CA ASP A 162 -4.30 2.78 -14.50
C ASP A 162 -2.97 2.97 -13.76
N ALA A 163 -2.31 1.88 -13.35
CA ALA A 163 -0.96 1.92 -12.78
C ALA A 163 0.06 2.56 -13.73
N LEU A 164 -0.03 2.31 -15.05
CA LEU A 164 0.86 2.94 -16.05
C LEU A 164 0.70 4.47 -16.15
N LYS A 165 -0.41 5.05 -15.67
CA LYS A 165 -0.63 6.51 -15.69
C LYS A 165 0.22 7.24 -14.65
N THR A 166 0.67 6.53 -13.61
CA THR A 166 1.49 7.07 -12.54
C THR A 166 2.84 6.36 -12.55
N PRO A 167 3.83 6.86 -13.30
CA PRO A 167 5.12 6.19 -13.41
C PRO A 167 5.78 6.08 -12.03
N ALA A 168 6.34 4.90 -11.74
CA ALA A 168 7.14 4.70 -10.55
C ALA A 168 8.33 5.69 -10.52
N PRO A 169 8.77 6.11 -9.33
CA PRO A 169 9.97 6.94 -9.20
C PRO A 169 11.17 6.32 -9.92
N GLN A 170 12.00 7.15 -10.55
CA GLN A 170 13.25 6.66 -11.13
C GLN A 170 14.20 6.21 -10.03
N ILE A 171 14.83 5.05 -10.17
CA ILE A 171 15.85 4.60 -9.21
C ILE A 171 17.05 5.57 -9.27
N GLU A 172 17.31 6.27 -8.19
CA GLU A 172 18.48 7.15 -8.03
C GLU A 172 19.73 6.34 -7.73
N ASN A 173 19.63 5.40 -6.78
CA ASN A 173 20.72 4.55 -6.33
C ASN A 173 20.84 3.30 -7.20
N LYS A 174 21.43 3.42 -8.40
CA LYS A 174 21.49 2.32 -9.38
C LYS A 174 22.15 1.04 -8.86
N GLY A 175 23.10 1.14 -7.93
CA GLY A 175 23.72 -0.03 -7.28
C GLY A 175 22.73 -0.91 -6.49
N ASN A 176 21.58 -0.36 -6.09
CA ASN A 176 20.53 -1.14 -5.44
C ASN A 176 19.94 -2.21 -6.36
N ILE A 177 19.99 -2.03 -7.69
CA ILE A 177 19.48 -3.02 -8.65
C ILE A 177 20.26 -4.33 -8.54
N ASP A 178 21.58 -4.25 -8.59
CA ASP A 178 22.45 -5.44 -8.49
C ASP A 178 22.32 -6.11 -7.11
N LEU A 179 22.25 -5.29 -6.06
CA LEU A 179 22.11 -5.78 -4.69
C LEU A 179 20.76 -6.48 -4.46
N VAL A 180 19.64 -5.88 -4.86
CA VAL A 180 18.32 -6.51 -4.77
C VAL A 180 18.25 -7.75 -5.65
N GLY A 181 18.84 -7.72 -6.86
CA GLY A 181 18.94 -8.87 -7.74
C GLY A 181 19.68 -10.06 -7.12
N LYS A 182 20.77 -9.81 -6.38
CA LYS A 182 21.49 -10.83 -5.61
C LYS A 182 20.62 -11.52 -4.56
N TYR A 183 19.64 -10.82 -3.99
CA TYR A 183 18.75 -11.30 -2.93
C TYR A 183 17.34 -11.67 -3.40
N TYR A 184 17.07 -11.56 -4.70
CA TYR A 184 15.73 -11.58 -5.29
C TYR A 184 14.82 -12.68 -4.74
N ASP A 185 15.26 -13.94 -4.79
CA ASP A 185 14.44 -15.08 -4.37
C ASP A 185 14.04 -15.02 -2.89
N LYS A 186 14.95 -14.54 -2.03
CA LYS A 186 14.66 -14.38 -0.61
C LYS A 186 13.72 -13.22 -0.33
N LEU A 187 13.89 -12.12 -1.08
CA LEU A 187 13.06 -10.92 -0.92
C LEU A 187 11.64 -11.17 -1.44
N VAL A 188 11.47 -11.85 -2.57
CA VAL A 188 10.13 -12.24 -3.05
C VAL A 188 9.44 -13.17 -2.05
N ALA A 189 10.17 -14.14 -1.49
CA ALA A 189 9.59 -15.04 -0.49
C ALA A 189 9.27 -14.36 0.86
N ALA A 190 9.80 -13.17 1.12
CA ALA A 190 9.63 -12.46 2.39
C ALA A 190 8.68 -11.26 2.28
N LEU A 191 8.69 -10.58 1.13
CA LEU A 191 8.01 -9.30 0.89
C LEU A 191 7.11 -9.32 -0.34
N GLY A 192 7.15 -10.39 -1.14
CA GLY A 192 6.20 -10.55 -2.23
C GLY A 192 4.80 -10.70 -1.66
N ASP A 193 3.80 -10.22 -2.39
CA ASP A 193 2.40 -10.49 -2.05
C ASP A 193 2.20 -12.01 -2.09
N ASP A 194 2.13 -12.65 -0.91
CA ASP A 194 1.73 -14.04 -0.76
C ASP A 194 0.26 -14.15 -1.20
N GLU A 195 0.02 -14.27 -2.50
CA GLU A 195 -1.22 -14.88 -3.01
C GLU A 195 -1.13 -16.39 -2.75
N ASN A 196 -1.57 -16.78 -1.55
CA ASN A 196 -1.81 -18.18 -1.19
C ASN A 196 -3.32 -18.47 -1.14
#